data_AF-G9NSP7-F1
#
_entry.id   AF-G9NSP7-F1
#
_cell.length_a   1.000
_cell.length_b   1.000
_cell.length_c   1.000
_cell.angle_alpha   90.00
_cell.angle_beta   90.00
_cell.angle_gamma   90.00
#
_symmetry.space_group_name_H-M   'P 1'
#
loop_
_entity.id
_entity.type
_entity.pdbx_description
1 polymer ?
#
loop_
_entity_poly.entity_id
_entity_poly.type
_entity_poly.pdbx_seq_one_letter_code
_entity_poly.pdbx_strand_id
1 'polypeptide(L)'
;MPRRGKELSPTLRSRICELHSVGYGYKRIHQMHPDVPVSTIRYTIKKEADRHDNKSMSRPGQPKKLTEEQRRQIYETVTSSNPNISNSELLASVGNAVKLRSLQYVLREMRVPVKINQFTDRIAERII
;
A
#
# COMPACT_ATOMS: atom_id res chain seq x y z
N MET A 1 -6.24 25.94 8.51
CA MET A 1 -5.93 25.27 7.23
C MET A 1 -7.21 25.11 6.43
N PRO A 2 -7.32 25.58 5.18
CA PRO A 2 -8.52 25.35 4.38
C PRO A 2 -8.69 23.84 4.15
N ARG A 3 -9.92 23.33 4.30
CA ARG A 3 -10.24 21.92 4.02
C ARG A 3 -9.98 21.68 2.52
N ARG A 4 -9.23 20.62 2.18
CA ARG A 4 -9.04 20.23 0.78
C ARG A 4 -10.43 19.93 0.19
N GLY A 5 -10.75 20.60 -0.92
CA GLY A 5 -11.99 20.36 -1.66
C GLY A 5 -12.06 18.94 -2.23
N LYS A 6 -13.24 18.60 -2.77
CA LYS A 6 -13.48 17.32 -3.45
C LYS A 6 -12.48 17.15 -4.60
N GLU A 7 -12.01 15.93 -4.82
CA GLU A 7 -11.15 15.63 -5.96
C GLU A 7 -11.89 15.83 -7.29
N LEU A 8 -11.18 16.32 -8.29
CA LEU A 8 -11.65 16.35 -9.69
C LEU A 8 -11.98 14.92 -10.17
N SER A 9 -13.09 14.77 -10.88
CA SER A 9 -13.42 13.50 -11.53
C SER A 9 -12.43 13.18 -12.66
N PRO A 10 -12.20 11.90 -12.98
CA PRO A 10 -11.34 11.51 -14.11
C PRO A 10 -11.79 12.13 -15.43
N THR A 11 -13.10 12.18 -15.70
CA THR A 11 -13.68 12.80 -16.89
C THR A 11 -13.32 14.28 -17.02
N LEU A 12 -13.41 15.04 -15.90
CA LEU A 12 -13.08 16.46 -15.91
C LEU A 12 -11.57 16.69 -16.10
N ARG A 13 -10.73 15.79 -15.57
CA ARG A 13 -9.28 15.82 -15.84
C ARG A 13 -8.97 15.55 -17.30
N SER A 14 -9.57 14.51 -17.90
CA SER A 14 -9.45 14.24 -19.33
C SER A 14 -9.85 15.46 -20.16
N ARG A 15 -10.99 16.09 -19.83
CA ARG A 15 -11.46 17.28 -20.54
C ARG A 15 -10.49 18.46 -20.46
N ILE A 16 -9.91 18.71 -19.29
CA ILE A 16 -8.89 19.75 -19.09
C ILE A 16 -7.66 19.47 -19.97
N CYS A 17 -7.21 18.22 -20.02
CA CYS A 17 -6.05 17.83 -20.82
C CYS A 17 -6.31 17.94 -22.33
N GLU A 18 -7.47 17.49 -22.80
CA GLU A 18 -7.92 17.66 -24.19
C GLU A 18 -7.95 19.13 -24.61
N LEU A 19 -8.51 20.01 -23.78
CA LEU A 19 -8.54 21.44 -24.08
C LEU A 19 -7.13 22.02 -24.18
N HIS A 20 -6.22 21.58 -23.30
CA HIS A 20 -4.84 22.01 -23.38
C HIS A 20 -4.12 21.47 -24.63
N SER A 21 -4.38 20.23 -25.04
CA SER A 21 -3.78 19.65 -26.25
C SER A 21 -4.25 20.33 -27.54
N VAL A 22 -5.48 20.86 -27.56
CA VAL A 22 -6.01 21.71 -28.65
C VAL A 22 -5.42 23.13 -28.62
N GLY A 23 -4.64 23.50 -27.59
CA GLY A 23 -3.93 24.78 -27.51
C GLY A 23 -4.59 25.85 -26.64
N TYR A 24 -5.60 25.51 -25.84
CA TYR A 24 -6.19 26.47 -24.91
C TYR A 24 -5.25 26.78 -23.74
N GLY A 25 -5.01 28.07 -23.49
CA GLY A 25 -4.24 28.53 -22.34
C GLY A 25 -4.99 28.36 -21.00
N TYR A 26 -4.27 28.27 -19.88
CA TYR A 26 -4.83 27.96 -18.55
C TYR A 26 -5.98 28.88 -18.11
N LYS A 27 -5.87 30.19 -18.36
CA LYS A 27 -6.93 31.16 -18.01
C LYS A 27 -8.20 30.91 -18.82
N ARG A 28 -8.06 30.52 -20.10
CA ARG A 28 -9.19 30.21 -20.98
C ARG A 28 -9.85 28.90 -20.58
N ILE A 29 -9.08 27.90 -20.15
CA ILE A 29 -9.62 26.67 -19.56
C ILE A 29 -10.40 26.96 -18.27
N HIS A 30 -9.90 27.85 -17.41
CA HIS A 30 -10.63 28.27 -16.21
C HIS A 30 -11.92 29.02 -16.52
N GLN A 31 -11.96 29.85 -17.57
CA GLN A 31 -13.20 30.49 -18.01
C GLN A 31 -14.26 29.46 -18.45
N MET A 32 -13.85 28.33 -19.04
CA MET A 32 -14.74 27.23 -19.40
C MET A 32 -15.12 26.35 -18.19
N HIS A 33 -14.27 26.31 -17.16
CA HIS A 33 -14.49 25.55 -15.92
C HIS A 33 -14.22 26.42 -14.67
N PRO A 34 -15.11 27.38 -14.35
CA PRO A 34 -14.86 28.36 -13.28
C PRO A 34 -14.72 27.74 -11.89
N ASP A 35 -15.36 26.59 -11.66
CA ASP A 35 -15.27 25.85 -10.39
C ASP A 35 -13.89 25.22 -10.15
N VAL A 36 -13.05 25.15 -11.18
CA VAL A 36 -11.70 24.58 -11.08
C VAL A 36 -10.68 25.72 -11.00
N PRO A 37 -9.95 25.85 -9.88
CA PRO A 37 -8.90 26.86 -9.76
C PRO A 37 -7.82 26.69 -10.83
N VAL A 38 -7.26 27.81 -11.29
CA VAL A 38 -6.16 27.82 -12.29
C VAL A 38 -4.96 26.99 -11.83
N SER A 39 -4.65 26.98 -10.53
CA SER A 39 -3.59 26.15 -9.95
C SER A 39 -3.87 24.66 -10.13
N THR A 40 -5.11 24.25 -9.93
CA THR A 40 -5.58 22.88 -10.12
C THR A 40 -5.53 22.47 -11.60
N ILE A 41 -5.88 23.37 -12.53
CA ILE A 41 -5.75 23.13 -13.98
C ILE A 41 -4.28 22.89 -14.34
N ARG A 42 -3.37 23.79 -13.92
CA ARG A 42 -1.92 23.63 -14.16
C ARG A 42 -1.39 22.32 -13.58
N TYR A 43 -1.77 21.98 -12.35
CA TYR A 43 -1.35 20.73 -11.71
C TYR A 43 -1.92 19.50 -12.43
N THR A 44 -3.15 19.59 -12.93
CA THR A 44 -3.79 18.50 -13.67
C THR A 44 -3.02 18.21 -14.95
N ILE A 45 -2.72 19.24 -15.75
CA ILE A 45 -1.96 19.12 -17.00
C ILE A 45 -0.54 18.62 -16.72
N LYS A 46 0.16 19.19 -15.72
CA LYS A 46 1.52 18.76 -15.34
C LYS A 46 1.59 17.28 -14.96
N LYS A 47 0.52 16.75 -14.35
CA LYS A 47 0.43 15.36 -13.87
C LYS A 47 -0.25 14.41 -14.85
N GLU A 48 -0.59 14.86 -16.05
CA GLU A 48 -1.22 14.01 -17.06
C GLU A 48 -0.36 12.78 -17.38
N ALA A 49 0.92 12.98 -17.68
CA ALA A 49 1.85 11.90 -18.02
C ALA A 49 2.07 10.88 -16.89
N ASP A 50 1.90 11.29 -15.63
CA ASP A 50 2.06 10.43 -14.46
C ASP A 50 0.80 9.58 -14.16
N ARG A 51 -0.38 10.00 -14.65
CA ARG A 51 -1.65 9.33 -14.34
C ARG A 51 -1.97 8.24 -15.34
N HIS A 52 -2.45 7.12 -14.84
CA HIS A 52 -3.14 6.11 -15.64
C HIS A 52 -4.64 6.39 -15.64
N ASP A 53 -5.27 6.45 -16.83
CA ASP A 53 -6.70 6.78 -17.03
C ASP A 53 -7.19 8.08 -16.36
N ASN A 54 -6.31 9.07 -16.16
CA ASN A 54 -6.64 10.29 -15.40
C ASN A 54 -7.15 10.04 -13.96
N LYS A 55 -6.91 8.84 -13.40
CA LYS A 55 -7.25 8.51 -12.02
C LYS A 55 -6.21 9.08 -11.06
N SER A 56 -6.65 9.32 -9.81
CA SER A 56 -5.73 9.76 -8.76
C SER A 56 -4.73 8.64 -8.48
N MET A 57 -3.45 8.97 -8.43
CA MET A 57 -2.42 8.01 -8.05
C MET A 57 -2.58 7.66 -6.57
N SER A 58 -2.55 6.38 -6.25
CA SER A 58 -2.43 5.93 -4.87
C SER A 58 -1.16 6.53 -4.26
N ARG A 59 -1.27 7.03 -3.04
CA ARG A 59 -0.09 7.51 -2.33
C ARG A 59 0.84 6.32 -2.10
N PRO A 60 2.15 6.46 -2.31
CA PRO A 60 3.08 5.44 -1.86
C PRO A 60 2.88 5.30 -0.34
N GLY A 61 2.63 4.07 0.09
CA GLY A 61 2.56 3.75 1.50
C GLY A 61 3.92 3.91 2.17
N GLN A 62 3.95 3.86 3.49
CA GLN A 62 5.20 3.75 4.22
C GLN A 62 5.93 2.46 3.81
N PRO A 63 7.26 2.49 3.61
CA PRO A 63 8.03 1.27 3.39
C PRO A 63 7.77 0.23 4.48
N LYS A 64 7.68 -1.05 4.08
CA LYS A 64 7.54 -2.14 5.04
C LYS A 64 8.82 -2.26 5.87
N LYS A 65 8.68 -2.62 7.15
CA LYS A 65 9.82 -2.79 8.07
C LYS A 65 10.71 -3.98 7.72
N LEU A 66 10.12 -5.03 7.15
CA LEU A 66 10.87 -6.17 6.63
C LEU A 66 11.25 -5.92 5.19
N THR A 67 12.51 -6.18 4.86
CA THR A 67 12.97 -6.21 3.47
C THR A 67 12.41 -7.45 2.77
N GLU A 68 12.33 -7.42 1.44
CA GLU A 68 11.88 -8.59 0.67
C GLU A 68 12.82 -9.79 0.85
N GLU A 69 14.12 -9.54 1.06
CA GLU A 69 15.12 -10.56 1.42
C GLU A 69 14.78 -11.26 2.75
N GLN A 70 14.46 -10.49 3.79
CA GLN A 70 14.06 -11.05 5.09
C GLN A 70 12.75 -11.84 4.97
N ARG A 71 11.81 -11.40 4.14
CA ARG A 71 10.56 -12.13 3.91
C ARG A 71 10.82 -13.46 3.21
N ARG A 72 11.74 -13.49 2.23
CA ARG A 72 12.18 -14.72 1.56
C ARG A 72 12.84 -15.68 2.55
N GLN A 73 13.75 -15.18 3.38
CA GLN A 73 14.40 -15.98 4.42
C GLN A 73 13.37 -16.58 5.39
N ILE A 74 12.38 -15.81 5.84
CA ILE A 74 11.27 -16.32 6.68
C ILE A 74 10.53 -17.44 5.96
N TYR A 75 10.18 -17.24 4.69
CA TYR A 75 9.47 -18.24 3.88
C TYR A 75 10.26 -19.55 3.73
N GLU A 76 11.54 -19.46 3.37
CA GLU A 76 12.42 -20.62 3.19
C GLU A 76 12.63 -21.36 4.52
N THR A 77 12.81 -20.62 5.62
CA THR A 77 13.00 -21.22 6.94
C THR A 77 11.79 -22.05 7.36
N VAL A 78 10.57 -21.53 7.18
CA VAL A 78 9.34 -22.21 7.59
C VAL A 78 8.94 -23.34 6.63
N THR A 79 9.29 -23.24 5.34
CA THR A 79 8.86 -24.21 4.33
C THR A 79 9.85 -25.35 4.12
N SER A 80 11.16 -25.04 4.13
CA SER A 80 12.20 -25.98 3.68
C SER A 80 13.15 -26.38 4.81
N SER A 81 13.62 -25.43 5.61
CA SER A 81 14.68 -25.71 6.59
C SER A 81 14.15 -26.31 7.90
N ASN A 82 13.17 -25.66 8.53
CA ASN A 82 12.64 -26.09 9.81
C ASN A 82 11.15 -25.70 9.98
N PRO A 83 10.23 -26.57 9.55
CA PRO A 83 8.79 -26.29 9.61
C PRO A 83 8.20 -26.18 11.03
N ASN A 84 8.93 -26.62 12.06
CA ASN A 84 8.49 -26.54 13.45
C ASN A 84 9.25 -25.48 14.25
N ILE A 85 9.91 -24.52 13.57
CA ILE A 85 10.64 -23.43 14.22
C ILE A 85 9.69 -22.58 15.10
N SER A 86 10.17 -22.20 16.28
CA SER A 86 9.40 -21.31 17.14
C SER A 86 9.38 -19.88 16.57
N ASN A 87 8.31 -19.13 16.84
CA ASN A 87 8.23 -17.75 16.38
C ASN A 87 9.37 -16.86 16.94
N SER A 88 9.89 -17.18 18.13
CA SER A 88 11.00 -16.45 18.75
C SER A 88 12.31 -16.66 18.01
N GLU A 89 12.61 -17.91 17.65
CA GLU A 89 13.81 -18.25 16.87
C GLU A 89 13.72 -17.72 15.44
N LEU A 90 12.52 -17.75 14.85
CA LEU A 90 12.27 -17.18 13.52
C LEU A 90 12.44 -15.65 13.50
N LEU A 91 12.13 -14.94 14.60
CA LEU A 91 12.46 -13.51 14.72
C LEU A 91 13.96 -13.27 14.87
N ALA A 92 14.64 -14.12 15.65
CA ALA A 92 16.08 -14.02 15.86
C ALA A 92 16.85 -14.22 14.54
N SER A 93 16.40 -15.12 13.66
CA SER A 93 17.05 -15.37 12.36
C SER A 93 17.01 -14.15 11.42
N VAL A 94 16.03 -13.27 11.57
CA VAL A 94 15.92 -12.00 10.81
C VAL A 94 16.37 -10.77 11.61
N GLY A 95 17.11 -10.98 12.70
CA GLY A 95 17.69 -9.89 13.51
C GLY A 95 16.65 -9.09 14.30
N ASN A 96 15.51 -9.69 14.67
CA ASN A 96 14.45 -9.05 15.46
C ASN A 96 13.95 -7.72 14.87
N ALA A 97 13.94 -7.59 13.54
CA ALA A 97 13.53 -6.38 12.83
C ALA A 97 12.06 -5.98 13.09
N VAL A 98 11.22 -6.93 13.52
CA VAL A 98 9.79 -6.71 13.81
C VAL A 98 9.34 -7.42 15.08
N LYS A 99 8.17 -7.02 15.60
CA LYS A 99 7.51 -7.70 16.72
C LYS A 99 6.82 -8.98 16.26
N LEU A 100 6.60 -9.91 17.21
CA LEU A 100 5.88 -11.17 16.99
C LEU A 100 4.57 -11.01 16.21
N ARG A 101 3.75 -10.03 16.57
CA ARG A 101 2.46 -9.79 15.90
C ARG A 101 2.66 -9.49 14.40
N SER A 102 3.66 -8.68 14.05
CA SER A 102 3.96 -8.37 12.65
C SER A 102 4.45 -9.59 11.87
N LEU A 103 5.25 -10.46 12.49
CA LEU A 103 5.66 -11.73 11.90
C LEU A 103 4.45 -12.62 11.61
N GLN A 104 3.50 -12.74 12.54
CA GLN A 104 2.26 -13.51 12.33
C GLN A 104 1.41 -12.97 11.17
N TYR A 105 1.30 -11.64 11.03
CA TYR A 105 0.62 -11.03 9.87
C TYR A 105 1.30 -11.44 8.56
N VAL A 106 2.63 -11.43 8.53
CA VAL A 106 3.43 -11.77 7.35
C VAL A 106 3.28 -13.25 6.99
N LEU A 107 3.34 -14.16 7.96
CA LEU A 107 3.12 -15.59 7.74
C LEU A 107 1.71 -15.88 7.18
N ARG A 108 0.69 -15.18 7.71
CA ARG A 108 -0.68 -15.25 7.18
C ARG A 108 -0.80 -14.68 5.77
N GLU A 109 -0.14 -13.56 5.48
CA GLU A 109 -0.10 -12.96 4.14
C GLU A 109 0.53 -13.92 3.12
N MET A 110 1.59 -14.64 3.51
CA MET A 110 2.28 -15.63 2.67
C MET A 110 1.56 -16.99 2.59
N ARG A 111 0.43 -17.15 3.29
CA ARG A 111 -0.34 -18.41 3.37
C ARG A 111 0.48 -19.62 3.79
N VAL A 112 1.51 -19.41 4.62
CA VAL A 112 2.35 -20.49 5.11
C VAL A 112 1.65 -21.14 6.30
N PRO A 113 1.47 -22.47 6.33
CA PRO A 113 0.86 -23.16 7.46
C PRO A 113 1.86 -23.16 8.62
N VAL A 114 1.75 -22.18 9.50
CA VAL A 114 2.42 -22.24 10.80
C VAL A 114 1.66 -23.25 11.63
N LYS A 115 2.31 -24.35 12.03
CA LYS A 115 1.75 -25.19 13.09
C LYS A 115 1.70 -24.32 14.34
N ILE A 116 0.50 -23.84 14.66
CA ILE A 116 0.24 -23.12 15.90
C ILE A 116 0.69 -24.07 17.00
N ASN A 117 1.73 -23.68 17.76
CA ASN A 117 2.21 -24.45 18.89
C ASN A 117 1.00 -24.87 19.74
N GLN A 118 0.84 -26.18 19.91
CA GLN A 118 -0.26 -26.88 20.59
C GLN A 118 -0.35 -26.57 22.11
N PHE A 119 0.11 -25.40 22.54
CA PHE A 119 0.02 -24.96 23.93
C PHE A 119 -1.38 -24.41 24.27
N THR A 120 -2.19 -24.05 23.28
CA THR A 120 -3.60 -23.65 23.50
C THR A 120 -4.54 -24.84 23.65
N ASP A 121 -4.15 -26.04 23.24
CA ASP A 121 -5.02 -27.22 23.28
C ASP A 121 -4.92 -27.99 24.62
N ARG A 122 -3.86 -27.78 25.41
CA ARG A 122 -3.66 -28.45 26.70
C ARG A 122 -4.42 -27.85 27.89
N ILE A 123 -5.06 -26.68 27.72
CA ILE A 123 -5.92 -26.09 28.76
C ILE A 123 -7.34 -26.70 28.69
N ALA A 124 -7.75 -27.24 27.54
CA ALA A 124 -9.06 -27.85 27.36
C ALA A 124 -9.16 -29.29 27.93
N GLU A 125 -8.03 -29.99 28.14
CA GLU A 125 -8.01 -31.38 28.64
C GLU A 125 -7.78 -31.50 30.16
N ARG A 126 -7.74 -30.38 30.90
CA ARG A 126 -7.58 -30.36 32.36
C ARG A 126 -8.83 -29.95 33.13
N ILE A 127 -9.95 -29.82 32.43
CA ILE A 127 -11.28 -29.60 33.02
C ILE A 127 -12.21 -30.66 32.42
N ILE A 128 -12.18 -31.86 32.99
CA ILE A 128 -13.28 -32.83 33.18
C ILE A 128 -12.74 -33.90 34.14
#